data_AF-A0A1B1ZGZ1-F1
#
_entry.id   AF-A0A1B1ZGZ1-F1
#
_cell.length_a   1.000
_cell.length_b   1.000
_cell.length_c   1.000
_cell.angle_alpha   90.00
_cell.angle_beta   90.00
_cell.angle_gamma   90.00
#
_symmetry.space_group_name_H-M   'P 1'
#
loop_
_entity.id
_entity.type
_entity.pdbx_description
1 polymer ?
#
loop_
_entity_poly.entity_id
_entity_poly.type
_entity_poly.pdbx_seq_one_letter_code
_entity_poly.pdbx_strand_id
1 'polypeptide(L)'
;MSTDPRPEPVHEVADDHAVDFLVRYPDLLESLLTEHVKDGIGGCSACPPPRTGRRRWPCNVLLLAIRAVRILEAQTSGGSPSPW
;
A
#
# COMPACT_ATOMS: atom_id res chain seq x y z
N MET A 1 0.67 29.47 22.67
CA MET A 1 0.35 28.04 22.77
C MET A 1 -0.42 27.67 21.51
N SER A 2 0.27 27.17 20.48
CA SER A 2 -0.39 26.70 19.26
C SER A 2 -0.10 25.21 19.15
N THR A 3 -1.09 24.38 19.49
CA THR A 3 -1.08 22.95 19.18
C THR A 3 -1.36 22.81 17.70
N ASP A 4 -0.30 22.82 16.91
CA ASP A 4 -0.31 22.35 15.53
C ASP A 4 -0.77 20.87 15.55
N PRO A 5 -1.94 20.52 14.99
CA PRO A 5 -2.32 19.13 14.85
C PRO A 5 -1.46 18.55 13.73
N ARG A 6 -0.25 18.10 14.11
CA ARG A 6 0.56 17.21 13.29
C ARG A 6 -0.39 16.14 12.72
N PRO A 7 -0.45 15.92 11.40
CA PRO A 7 -1.26 14.85 10.85
C PRO A 7 -0.80 13.56 11.54
N GLU A 8 -1.71 12.94 12.28
CA GLU A 8 -1.42 11.69 12.96
C GLU A 8 -0.81 10.71 11.95
N PRO A 9 0.16 9.88 12.37
CA PRO A 9 0.79 8.93 11.47
C PRO A 9 -0.31 8.15 10.77
N VAL A 10 -0.28 8.18 9.43
CA VAL A 10 -1.15 7.34 8.61
C VAL A 10 -1.06 5.95 9.21
N HIS A 11 -2.15 5.48 9.81
CA HIS A 11 -2.23 4.13 10.35
C HIS A 11 -1.92 3.21 9.16
N GLU A 12 -0.67 2.77 9.08
CA GLU A 12 -0.25 1.69 8.21
C GLU A 12 -1.23 0.57 8.48
N VAL A 13 -1.88 0.09 7.43
CA VAL A 13 -2.84 -0.99 7.56
C VAL A 13 -2.01 -2.21 7.98
N ALA A 14 -2.00 -2.47 9.28
CA ALA A 14 -1.27 -3.58 9.90
C ALA A 14 -2.04 -4.88 9.66
N ASP A 15 -2.20 -5.24 8.39
CA ASP A 15 -2.80 -6.50 7.97
C ASP A 15 -1.72 -7.36 7.29
N ASP A 16 -0.97 -8.09 8.12
CA ASP A 16 0.11 -8.95 7.68
C ASP A 16 -0.41 -10.10 6.80
N HIS A 17 -1.64 -10.58 7.04
CA HIS A 17 -2.26 -11.62 6.22
C HIS A 17 -2.57 -11.13 4.81
N ALA A 18 -3.08 -9.90 4.67
CA ALA A 18 -3.29 -9.30 3.37
C ALA A 18 -1.96 -9.09 2.62
N VAL A 19 -0.90 -8.66 3.33
CA VAL A 19 0.43 -8.50 2.72
C VAL A 19 1.00 -9.84 2.27
N ASP A 20 0.97 -10.88 3.11
CA ASP A 20 1.41 -12.23 2.77
C ASP A 20 0.65 -12.80 1.57
N PHE A 21 -0.65 -12.52 1.49
CA PHE A 21 -1.46 -12.89 0.34
C PHE A 21 -0.97 -12.19 -0.92
N LEU A 22 -0.78 -10.87 -0.89
CA LEU A 22 -0.32 -10.11 -2.07
C LEU A 22 1.09 -10.52 -2.53
N VAL A 23 1.98 -10.89 -1.61
CA VAL A 23 3.32 -11.43 -1.94
C VAL A 23 3.21 -12.75 -2.73
N ARG A 24 2.18 -13.57 -2.49
CA ARG A 24 1.96 -14.85 -3.19
C ARG A 24 1.31 -14.71 -4.57
N TYR A 25 0.69 -13.57 -4.87
CA TYR A 25 -0.06 -13.34 -6.11
C TYR A 25 0.44 -12.07 -6.82
N PRO A 26 1.56 -12.15 -7.56
CA PRO A 26 2.22 -10.98 -8.16
C PRO A 26 1.34 -10.26 -9.20
N ASP A 27 0.55 -10.98 -9.99
CA ASP A 27 -0.34 -10.38 -11.00
C ASP A 27 -1.44 -9.52 -10.35
N LEU A 28 -1.96 -9.97 -9.19
CA LEU A 28 -2.91 -9.20 -8.41
C LEU A 28 -2.23 -7.96 -7.82
N LEU A 29 -1.01 -8.11 -7.30
CA LEU A 29 -0.23 -6.99 -6.77
C LEU A 29 0.03 -5.92 -7.84
N GLU A 30 0.43 -6.32 -9.05
CA GLU A 30 0.62 -5.41 -10.18
C GLU A 30 -0.67 -4.68 -10.55
N SER A 31 -1.78 -5.42 -10.59
CA SER A 31 -3.11 -4.85 -10.86
C SER A 31 -3.49 -3.81 -9.81
N LEU A 32 -3.27 -4.09 -8.51
CA LEU A 32 -3.55 -3.13 -7.44
C LEU A 32 -2.71 -1.86 -7.56
N LEU A 33 -1.41 -1.97 -7.88
CA LEU A 33 -0.54 -0.80 -8.07
C LEU A 33 -0.94 0.04 -9.29
N THR A 34 -1.42 -0.62 -10.35
CA THR A 34 -1.85 0.03 -11.59
C THR A 34 -3.20 0.71 -11.45
N GLU A 35 -4.16 0.08 -10.78
CA GLU A 35 -5.54 0.57 -10.68
C GLU A 35 -5.69 1.62 -9.56
N HIS A 36 -5.02 1.43 -8.42
CA HIS A 36 -5.15 2.33 -7.28
C HIS A 36 -4.24 3.56 -7.44
N VAL A 37 -4.60 4.46 -8.35
CA VAL A 37 -3.89 5.72 -8.61
C VAL A 37 -4.58 6.93 -7.97
N LYS A 38 -3.84 8.04 -7.86
CA LYS A 38 -4.35 9.29 -7.29
C LYS A 38 -5.37 9.87 -8.26
N ASP A 39 -6.58 10.16 -7.78
CA ASP A 39 -7.53 10.97 -8.53
C ASP A 39 -7.03 12.44 -8.55
N GLY A 40 -7.44 13.20 -9.57
CA GLY A 40 -7.00 14.59 -9.74
C GLY A 40 -7.39 15.55 -8.60
N ILE A 41 -8.11 15.09 -7.58
CA ILE A 41 -8.59 15.86 -6.43
C ILE A 41 -8.00 15.37 -5.09
N GLY A 42 -7.06 14.42 -5.10
CA GLY A 42 -6.31 14.01 -3.92
C GLY A 42 -6.82 12.76 -3.19
N GLY A 43 -7.75 12.01 -3.78
CA GLY A 43 -8.21 10.69 -3.34
C GLY A 43 -7.68 9.56 -4.22
N CYS A 44 -8.16 8.33 -4.01
CA CYS A 44 -7.91 7.20 -4.92
C CYS A 44 -9.04 7.11 -5.96
N SER A 45 -8.66 6.86 -7.22
CA SER A 45 -9.60 6.72 -8.35
C SER A 45 -10.44 5.44 -8.27
N ALA A 46 -9.81 4.31 -7.92
CA ALA A 46 -10.43 2.98 -7.91
C ALA A 46 -11.32 2.72 -6.68
N CYS A 47 -10.98 3.28 -5.52
CA CYS A 47 -11.78 3.03 -4.32
C CYS A 47 -13.18 3.65 -4.46
N PRO A 48 -14.24 2.92 -4.04
CA PRO A 48 -15.58 3.50 -3.98
C PRO A 48 -15.58 4.71 -3.04
N PRO A 49 -16.43 5.72 -3.30
CA PRO A 49 -16.57 6.84 -2.38
C PRO A 49 -17.01 6.30 -1.01
N PRO A 50 -16.38 6.75 0.09
CA PRO A 50 -16.73 6.26 1.41
C PRO A 50 -18.18 6.63 1.75
N ARG A 51 -18.90 5.73 2.43
CA ARG A 51 -20.24 6.04 2.96
C ARG A 51 -20.21 7.19 3.98
N THR A 52 -19.09 7.35 4.68
CA THR A 52 -18.80 8.45 5.61
C THR A 52 -17.31 8.80 5.53
N GLY A 53 -16.96 10.07 5.33
CA GLY A 53 -15.56 10.55 5.31
C GLY A 53 -15.05 11.01 3.94
N ARG A 54 -13.74 11.27 3.83
CA ARG A 54 -13.07 11.69 2.57
C ARG A 54 -12.38 10.51 1.90
N ARG A 55 -12.38 10.47 0.56
CA ARG A 55 -11.45 9.61 -0.19
C ARG A 55 -10.02 9.94 0.27
N ARG A 56 -9.22 8.92 0.54
CA ARG A 56 -7.84 9.08 1.01
C ARG A 56 -6.87 8.64 -0.07
N TRP A 57 -5.77 9.37 -0.14
CA TRP A 57 -4.60 9.01 -0.93
C TRP A 57 -3.35 9.09 -0.03
N PRO A 58 -2.47 8.08 -0.04
CA PRO A 58 -2.71 6.74 -0.59
C PRO A 58 -3.87 6.04 0.13
N CYS A 59 -4.59 5.18 -0.59
CA CYS A 59 -5.64 4.37 0.03
C CYS A 59 -5.05 3.15 0.76
N ASN A 60 -5.83 2.54 1.65
CA ASN A 60 -5.42 1.36 2.42
C ASN A 60 -4.94 0.20 1.54
N VAL A 61 -5.63 -0.04 0.42
CA VAL A 61 -5.25 -1.10 -0.54
C VAL A 61 -3.89 -0.82 -1.16
N LEU A 62 -3.64 0.43 -1.57
CA LEU A 62 -2.34 0.83 -2.12
C LEU A 62 -1.23 0.76 -1.07
N LEU A 63 -1.50 1.12 0.19
CA LEU A 63 -0.52 0.99 1.27
C LEU A 63 -0.09 -0.46 1.49
N LEU A 64 -1.04 -1.41 1.46
CA LEU A 64 -0.75 -2.84 1.54
C LEU A 64 0.07 -3.34 0.34
N ALA A 65 -0.30 -2.91 -0.87
CA ALA A 65 0.44 -3.25 -2.09
C ALA A 65 1.90 -2.74 -2.06
N ILE A 66 2.11 -1.47 -1.67
CA ILE A 66 3.46 -0.90 -1.52
C ILE A 66 4.27 -1.69 -0.48
N ARG A 67 3.65 -2.11 0.63
CA ARG A 67 4.32 -2.91 1.66
C ARG A 67 4.73 -4.29 1.13
N ALA A 68 3.89 -4.95 0.33
CA ALA A 68 4.21 -6.23 -0.30
C ALA A 68 5.40 -6.11 -1.27
N VAL A 69 5.47 -5.03 -2.07
CA VAL A 69 6.62 -4.76 -2.96
C VAL A 69 7.93 -4.67 -2.16
N ARG A 70 7.94 -3.92 -1.07
CA ARG A 70 9.14 -3.77 -0.22
C ARG A 70 9.65 -5.11 0.31
N ILE A 71 8.74 -6.03 0.64
CA ILE A 71 9.10 -7.38 1.10
C ILE A 71 9.73 -8.19 -0.05
N LEU A 72 9.15 -8.16 -1.25
CA LEU A 72 9.70 -8.83 -2.43
C LEU A 72 11.09 -8.29 -2.81
N GLU A 73 11.27 -6.97 -2.78
CA GLU A 73 12.55 -6.31 -3.02
C GLU A 73 13.60 -6.73 -1.99
N ALA A 74 13.22 -6.82 -0.71
CA ALA A 74 14.10 -7.29 0.35
C ALA A 74 14.50 -8.77 0.19
N GLN A 75 13.58 -9.63 -0.24
CA GLN A 75 13.86 -11.04 -0.53
C GLN A 75 14.82 -11.20 -1.72
N THR A 76 14.61 -10.39 -2.77
CA THR A 76 15.44 -10.42 -3.97
C THR A 76 16.84 -9.84 -3.70
N SER A 77 16.92 -8.79 -2.89
CA SER A 77 18.19 -8.12 -2.51
C SER A 77 18.97 -8.86 -1.42
N GLY A 78 18.30 -9.71 -0.64
CA GLY A 78 18.89 -10.59 0.38
C GLY A 78 19.35 -11.96 -0.15
N GLY A 79 19.18 -12.23 -1.45
CA GLY A 79 19.63 -13.47 -2.09
C GLY A 79 21.15 -13.52 -2.23
N SER A 80 21.83 -14.14 -1.27
CA SER A 80 23.20 -14.62 -1.46
C SER A 80 23.25 -15.73 -2.52
N PRO A 81 24.36 -15.85 -3.28
CA PRO A 81 24.47 -16.66 -4.48
C PRO A 81 24.43 -18.15 -4.17
N SER A 82 23.69 -18.91 -4.98
CA SER A 82 23.73 -20.37 -4.94
C SER A 82 25.08 -20.86 -5.48
N PRO A 83 25.84 -21.71 -4.76
CA PRO A 83 27.06 -22.33 -5.24
C PRO A 83 26.74 -23.73 -5.78
N TRP A 84 26.46 -23.83 -7.08
CA TRP A 84 26.66 -25.06 -7.84
C TRP A 84 27.18 -24.69 -9.23
#